data_AF-A0A3P8UI68-F1
#
_entry.id   AF-A0A3P8UI68-F1
#
_cell.length_a   1.000
_cell.length_b   1.000
_cell.length_c   1.000
_cell.angle_alpha   90.00
_cell.angle_beta   90.00
_cell.angle_gamma   90.00
#
_symmetry.space_group_name_H-M   'P 1'
#
loop_
_entity.id
_entity.type
_entity.pdbx_description
1 polymer ?
#
loop_
_entity_poly.entity_id
_entity_poly.type
_entity_poly.pdbx_seq_one_letter_code
_entity_poly.pdbx_strand_id
1 'polypeptide(L)'
;MNSEGGEGRPVPPTSLPLQGGASQRKKLSAPKISLSLDQSEDDLGETPDDLDINVDDLETPDEGDYLDYTDHEMDWEDPNTAGSVGATEPYDSIPTYSAEEERQDGKLWRTVIIGEQEHRINMKIIEPYMRVVSHGGYYGNGVNAIIVFAACFLPDSDREDYHEIMENLFLYVISTLELMVAEDYMIVYLNGATPHRRMPGLGWLKKCYQMIDRRLRKNLKSFIILHPSWFIRTVLAVTKPFISAKFSSKIKYVNNLDELQELIPMEQVQIPECIIRLDKELKEAAENSKVNSFLQGMEPTASGRADRVDPAGASSS
;
A
#
# COMPACT_ATOMS: atom_id res chain seq x y z
N MET A 1 -67.90 5.10 9.57
CA MET A 1 -67.34 6.46 9.66
C MET A 1 -65.87 6.36 9.27
N ASN A 2 -65.50 7.20 8.30
CA ASN A 2 -64.24 7.34 7.54
C ASN A 2 -62.96 7.33 8.43
N SER A 3 -61.74 7.08 7.94
CA SER A 3 -61.06 7.61 6.73
C SER A 3 -59.87 6.68 6.37
N GLU A 4 -59.65 6.25 5.12
CA GLU A 4 -58.98 6.94 3.97
C GLU A 4 -57.51 7.38 4.20
N GLY A 5 -56.62 6.90 3.31
CA GLY A 5 -55.34 7.54 2.99
C GLY A 5 -54.12 6.61 2.95
N GLY A 6 -53.78 6.06 1.78
CA GLY A 6 -52.55 5.30 1.57
C GLY A 6 -52.30 5.01 0.09
N GLU A 7 -51.88 6.03 -0.64
CA GLU A 7 -51.66 6.07 -2.09
C GLU A 7 -50.69 4.98 -2.60
N GLY A 8 -51.04 4.45 -3.78
CA GLY A 8 -50.39 3.33 -4.44
C GLY A 8 -48.99 3.64 -4.94
N ARG A 9 -48.05 2.77 -4.59
CA ARG A 9 -46.71 2.69 -5.19
C ARG A 9 -46.83 2.02 -6.56
N PRO A 10 -46.33 2.62 -7.66
CA PRO A 10 -46.38 1.96 -8.96
C PRO A 10 -45.39 0.78 -9.00
N VAL A 11 -45.88 -0.37 -9.43
CA VAL A 11 -45.11 -1.61 -9.66
C VAL A 11 -44.30 -1.45 -10.95
N PRO A 12 -43.03 -1.89 -11.01
CA PRO A 12 -42.22 -1.77 -12.23
C PRO A 12 -42.74 -2.70 -13.34
N PRO A 13 -42.75 -2.25 -14.62
CA PRO A 13 -43.25 -3.07 -15.71
C PRO A 13 -42.30 -4.25 -15.97
N THR A 14 -42.88 -5.45 -15.94
CA THR A 14 -42.18 -6.72 -16.20
C THR A 14 -42.62 -7.23 -17.57
N SER A 15 -42.02 -6.70 -18.64
CA SER A 15 -41.87 -7.31 -19.99
C SER A 15 -41.72 -6.24 -21.09
N LEU A 16 -40.84 -6.54 -22.06
CA LEU A 16 -40.64 -5.79 -23.31
C LEU A 16 -41.31 -6.55 -24.45
N PRO A 17 -42.26 -5.95 -25.21
CA PRO A 17 -42.72 -6.55 -26.45
C PRO A 17 -41.74 -6.21 -27.58
N LEU A 18 -40.99 -7.21 -28.04
CA LEU A 18 -40.23 -7.13 -29.30
C LEU A 18 -41.19 -7.39 -30.46
N GLN A 19 -41.63 -6.32 -31.13
CA GLN A 19 -42.26 -6.44 -32.45
C GLN A 19 -41.56 -5.48 -33.42
N GLY A 20 -41.00 -6.08 -34.47
CA GLY A 20 -40.14 -5.42 -35.45
C GLY A 20 -40.85 -4.37 -36.30
N GLY A 21 -40.12 -3.31 -36.61
CA GLY A 21 -40.53 -2.28 -37.55
C GLY A 21 -39.47 -1.18 -37.67
N ALA A 22 -39.08 -0.90 -38.91
CA ALA A 22 -38.05 0.01 -39.44
C ALA A 22 -37.48 1.15 -38.55
N SER A 23 -36.16 1.27 -38.64
CA SER A 23 -35.27 2.27 -38.07
C SER A 23 -35.76 3.72 -38.24
N GLN A 24 -36.04 4.39 -37.11
CA GLN A 24 -36.16 5.85 -37.04
C GLN A 24 -35.21 6.33 -35.93
N ARG A 25 -34.09 6.95 -36.35
CA ARG A 25 -33.12 7.59 -35.44
C ARG A 25 -33.82 8.71 -34.66
N LYS A 26 -34.14 8.46 -33.39
CA LYS A 26 -34.60 9.50 -32.46
C LYS A 26 -33.41 10.36 -32.05
N LYS A 27 -33.29 11.56 -32.64
CA LYS A 27 -32.39 12.62 -32.16
C LYS A 27 -32.94 13.15 -30.84
N LEU A 28 -32.16 13.04 -29.77
CA LEU A 28 -32.43 13.67 -28.48
C LEU A 28 -31.86 15.09 -28.51
N SER A 29 -32.70 16.09 -28.24
CA SER A 29 -32.28 17.49 -28.10
C SER A 29 -31.76 17.72 -26.68
N ALA A 30 -30.55 18.26 -26.54
CA ALA A 30 -30.01 18.63 -25.22
C ALA A 30 -30.74 19.87 -24.65
N PRO A 31 -30.95 19.98 -23.32
CA PRO A 31 -31.55 21.15 -22.70
C PRO A 31 -30.62 22.36 -22.78
N LYS A 32 -31.18 23.56 -22.97
CA LYS A 32 -30.44 24.83 -22.89
C LYS A 32 -30.18 25.17 -21.42
N ILE A 33 -28.94 25.05 -21.00
CA ILE A 33 -28.47 25.56 -19.70
C ILE A 33 -28.18 27.05 -19.82
N SER A 34 -28.90 27.89 -19.07
CA SER A 34 -28.57 29.31 -18.88
C SER A 34 -27.80 29.44 -17.57
N LEU A 35 -26.49 29.63 -17.66
CA LEU A 35 -25.64 29.94 -16.52
C LEU A 35 -25.58 31.46 -16.35
N SER A 36 -26.31 31.99 -15.38
CA SER A 36 -26.09 33.34 -14.87
C SER A 36 -24.91 33.29 -13.91
N LEU A 37 -23.76 33.85 -14.33
CA LEU A 37 -22.63 34.15 -13.46
C LEU A 37 -23.04 35.31 -12.54
N ASP A 38 -23.13 35.04 -11.24
CA ASP A 38 -23.22 36.07 -10.21
C ASP A 38 -21.80 36.47 -9.79
N GLN A 39 -21.58 37.78 -9.74
CA GLN A 39 -20.35 38.43 -9.30
C GLN A 39 -20.28 38.39 -7.77
N SER A 40 -19.16 37.93 -7.22
CA SER A 40 -18.72 38.35 -5.91
C SER A 40 -17.21 38.62 -5.96
N GLU A 41 -16.90 39.91 -5.88
CA GLU A 41 -15.57 40.47 -5.67
C GLU A 41 -15.10 40.23 -4.21
N ASP A 42 -13.79 40.41 -3.99
CA ASP A 42 -13.09 40.63 -2.71
C ASP A 42 -12.79 39.37 -1.85
N ASP A 43 -11.60 39.13 -1.26
CA ASP A 43 -10.32 39.85 -1.17
C ASP A 43 -9.30 38.95 -0.38
N LEU A 44 -8.00 39.22 -0.58
CA LEU A 44 -6.80 38.86 0.22
C LEU A 44 -6.22 37.43 0.28
N GLY A 45 -4.96 37.32 -0.17
CA GLY A 45 -3.92 36.72 0.68
C GLY A 45 -2.80 35.92 0.00
N GLU A 46 -1.74 36.61 -0.43
CA GLU A 46 -0.32 36.19 -0.51
C GLU A 46 0.09 35.06 -1.49
N THR A 47 0.60 35.47 -2.65
CA THR A 47 1.48 34.69 -3.54
C THR A 47 2.95 34.92 -3.15
N PRO A 48 3.75 33.88 -2.89
CA PRO A 48 5.21 34.01 -2.89
C PRO A 48 5.78 33.75 -4.29
N ASP A 49 6.53 34.74 -4.76
CA ASP A 49 7.69 34.69 -5.65
C ASP A 49 7.54 34.08 -7.06
N ASP A 50 7.40 34.99 -8.03
CA ASP A 50 8.19 35.14 -9.26
C ASP A 50 8.97 33.90 -9.76
N LEU A 51 8.31 33.12 -10.62
CA LEU A 51 8.99 32.34 -11.66
C LEU A 51 8.57 32.91 -13.01
N ASP A 52 9.29 33.95 -13.46
CA ASP A 52 9.25 34.43 -14.84
C ASP A 52 9.80 33.34 -15.77
N ILE A 53 8.93 32.46 -16.26
CA ILE A 53 9.24 31.61 -17.42
C ILE A 53 9.10 32.51 -18.64
N ASN A 54 10.22 33.01 -19.15
CA ASN A 54 10.28 33.79 -20.38
C ASN A 54 9.92 32.85 -21.56
N VAL A 55 8.71 32.99 -22.10
CA VAL A 55 8.17 32.13 -23.18
C VAL A 55 8.79 32.47 -24.56
N ASP A 56 9.71 33.45 -24.60
CA ASP A 56 10.40 33.90 -25.82
C ASP A 56 11.77 33.23 -26.04
N ASP A 57 12.20 32.33 -25.14
CA ASP A 57 13.52 31.67 -25.18
C ASP A 57 13.47 30.17 -25.56
N LEU A 58 12.36 29.71 -26.16
CA LEU A 58 12.32 28.40 -26.80
C LEU A 58 12.75 28.54 -28.26
N GLU A 59 14.06 28.48 -28.51
CA GLU A 59 14.62 28.36 -29.86
C GLU A 59 14.02 27.14 -30.56
N THR A 60 13.23 27.38 -31.61
CA THR A 60 12.93 26.37 -32.63
C THR A 60 14.25 25.96 -33.28
N PRO A 61 14.61 24.67 -33.28
CA PRO A 61 15.71 24.20 -34.12
C PRO A 61 15.31 24.41 -35.58
N ASP A 62 15.83 25.50 -36.15
CA ASP A 62 16.05 25.68 -37.58
C ASP A 62 17.20 24.76 -38.02
N GLU A 63 17.32 24.53 -39.33
CA GLU A 63 18.15 23.53 -40.03
C GLU A 63 17.48 22.12 -40.02
N GLY A 64 16.91 21.60 -41.09
CA GLY A 64 17.35 21.68 -42.48
C GLY A 64 17.73 20.27 -42.94
N ASP A 65 16.76 19.51 -43.46
CA ASP A 65 17.05 18.55 -44.53
C ASP A 65 15.81 18.30 -45.38
N TYR A 66 15.89 18.83 -46.60
CA TYR A 66 14.89 18.75 -47.65
C TYR A 66 15.06 17.39 -48.33
N LEU A 67 14.38 16.35 -47.83
CA LEU A 67 14.28 15.09 -48.56
C LEU A 67 13.05 15.11 -49.47
N ASP A 68 13.37 15.24 -50.75
CA ASP A 68 12.55 15.01 -51.93
C ASP A 68 11.85 13.64 -51.83
N TYR A 69 10.56 13.65 -51.49
CA TYR A 69 9.67 12.51 -51.68
C TYR A 69 8.82 12.78 -52.92
N THR A 70 9.45 12.73 -54.08
CA THR A 70 8.76 12.38 -55.30
C THR A 70 9.33 11.07 -55.85
N ASP A 71 8.41 10.20 -56.25
CA ASP A 71 8.61 8.97 -57.00
C ASP A 71 8.91 7.68 -56.21
N HIS A 72 7.87 7.13 -55.58
CA HIS A 72 7.58 5.70 -55.65
C HIS A 72 6.07 5.48 -55.63
N GLU A 73 5.47 5.67 -56.80
CA GLU A 73 4.18 5.08 -57.15
C GLU A 73 4.36 3.55 -57.19
N MET A 74 4.29 2.89 -56.03
CA MET A 74 4.36 1.43 -55.95
C MET A 74 3.01 0.87 -56.39
N ASP A 75 2.94 0.58 -57.68
CA ASP A 75 1.87 -0.09 -58.42
C ASP A 75 1.52 -1.43 -57.75
N TRP A 76 0.31 -1.58 -57.22
CA TRP A 76 -0.13 -2.76 -56.46
C TRP A 76 -0.62 -3.93 -57.34
N GLU A 77 -0.28 -3.96 -58.63
CA GLU A 77 -0.78 -4.98 -59.56
C GLU A 77 0.30 -5.56 -60.49
N ASP A 78 1.26 -6.34 -59.99
CA ASP A 78 1.90 -7.37 -60.84
C ASP A 78 2.54 -8.55 -60.04
N PRO A 79 2.09 -9.81 -60.20
CA PRO A 79 2.58 -10.94 -59.42
C PRO A 79 3.82 -11.65 -60.04
N ASN A 80 4.75 -10.94 -60.70
CA ASN A 80 5.85 -11.59 -61.41
C ASN A 80 7.17 -10.82 -61.46
N THR A 81 7.78 -10.57 -60.31
CA THR A 81 9.20 -10.16 -60.22
C THR A 81 9.96 -11.01 -59.20
N ALA A 82 10.35 -12.21 -59.65
CA ALA A 82 11.38 -12.99 -58.99
C ALA A 82 12.75 -12.37 -59.26
N GLY A 83 13.43 -11.92 -58.20
CA GLY A 83 14.88 -11.68 -58.20
C GLY A 83 15.31 -10.28 -57.79
N SER A 84 15.28 -9.97 -56.50
CA SER A 84 16.28 -9.08 -55.91
C SER A 84 16.47 -9.41 -54.43
N VAL A 85 17.71 -9.75 -54.09
CA VAL A 85 18.17 -10.10 -52.75
C VAL A 85 18.38 -8.80 -51.97
N GLY A 86 17.42 -8.46 -51.11
CA GLY A 86 17.55 -7.43 -50.08
C GLY A 86 17.19 -8.05 -48.74
N ALA A 87 18.16 -8.15 -47.83
CA ALA A 87 17.97 -8.70 -46.50
C ALA A 87 16.89 -7.91 -45.76
N THR A 88 15.72 -8.52 -45.58
CA THR A 88 14.63 -8.00 -44.76
C THR A 88 15.03 -8.19 -43.30
N GLU A 89 15.27 -7.09 -42.58
CA GLU A 89 15.33 -7.13 -41.12
C GLU A 89 14.03 -7.80 -40.61
N PRO A 90 14.11 -8.77 -39.68
CA PRO A 90 12.91 -9.36 -39.11
C PRO A 90 12.22 -8.27 -38.30
N TYR A 91 11.15 -7.70 -38.85
CA TYR A 91 10.20 -6.94 -38.07
C TYR A 91 9.63 -7.92 -37.03
N ASP A 92 10.02 -7.76 -35.76
CA ASP A 92 9.32 -8.41 -34.67
C ASP A 92 7.88 -7.91 -34.72
N SER A 93 6.99 -8.78 -35.17
CA SER A 93 5.56 -8.45 -35.28
C SER A 93 5.07 -8.09 -33.89
N ILE A 94 4.45 -6.90 -33.74
CA ILE A 94 3.81 -6.49 -32.50
C ILE A 94 2.89 -7.64 -32.07
N PRO A 95 3.06 -8.20 -30.85
CA PRO A 95 2.24 -9.31 -30.38
C PRO A 95 0.76 -8.98 -30.60
N THR A 96 0.08 -9.82 -31.38
CA THR A 96 -1.34 -9.63 -31.68
C THR A 96 -2.13 -10.05 -30.45
N TYR A 97 -2.51 -9.07 -29.64
CA TYR A 97 -3.43 -9.26 -28.51
C TYR A 97 -4.85 -9.45 -29.05
N SER A 98 -5.57 -10.44 -28.51
CA SER A 98 -7.01 -10.54 -28.77
C SER A 98 -7.76 -9.42 -28.02
N ALA A 99 -8.90 -8.98 -28.56
CA ALA A 99 -9.76 -8.01 -27.89
C ALA A 99 -10.26 -8.49 -26.51
N GLU A 100 -10.25 -9.80 -26.25
CA GLU A 100 -10.56 -10.38 -24.94
C GLU A 100 -9.38 -10.24 -23.97
N GLU A 101 -8.14 -10.49 -24.42
CA GLU A 101 -6.95 -10.27 -23.61
C GLU A 101 -6.75 -8.79 -23.27
N GLU A 102 -7.07 -7.88 -24.19
CA GLU A 102 -7.00 -6.43 -23.94
C GLU A 102 -8.08 -5.97 -22.93
N ARG A 103 -9.29 -6.56 -22.99
CA ARG A 103 -10.35 -6.35 -21.99
C ARG A 103 -10.00 -6.91 -20.62
N GLN A 104 -9.29 -8.03 -20.58
CA GLN A 104 -8.81 -8.60 -19.33
C GLN A 104 -7.69 -7.75 -18.73
N ASP A 105 -6.74 -7.28 -19.54
CA ASP A 105 -5.66 -6.42 -19.07
C ASP A 105 -6.20 -5.07 -18.53
N GLY A 106 -7.22 -4.50 -19.19
CA GLY A 106 -7.93 -3.32 -18.69
C GLY A 106 -8.64 -3.52 -17.33
N LYS A 107 -9.08 -4.75 -16.99
CA LYS A 107 -9.66 -5.09 -15.67
C LYS A 107 -8.61 -5.24 -14.58
N LEU A 108 -7.35 -5.47 -14.96
CA LEU A 108 -6.25 -5.69 -14.02
C LEU A 108 -5.67 -4.37 -13.51
N TRP A 109 -6.04 -3.23 -14.09
CA TRP A 109 -5.70 -1.92 -13.56
C TRP A 109 -6.84 -1.36 -12.72
N ARG A 110 -6.52 -0.85 -11.54
CA ARG A 110 -7.46 -0.14 -10.66
C ARG A 110 -7.01 1.30 -10.47
N THR A 111 -7.82 2.25 -10.91
CA THR A 111 -7.62 3.66 -10.62
C THR A 111 -8.04 3.97 -9.18
N VAL A 112 -7.18 4.70 -8.45
CA VAL A 112 -7.44 5.20 -7.10
C VAL A 112 -6.99 6.66 -7.00
N ILE A 113 -7.64 7.43 -6.14
CA ILE A 113 -7.24 8.81 -5.85
C ILE A 113 -6.63 8.79 -4.45
N ILE A 114 -5.36 9.16 -4.33
CA ILE A 114 -4.67 9.25 -3.04
C ILE A 114 -4.25 10.71 -2.84
N GLY A 115 -4.84 11.36 -1.84
CA GLY A 115 -4.75 12.81 -1.71
C GLY A 115 -5.45 13.49 -2.89
N GLU A 116 -4.68 14.20 -3.72
CA GLU A 116 -5.18 14.94 -4.90
C GLU A 116 -4.70 14.32 -6.22
N GLN A 117 -3.95 13.21 -6.16
CA GLN A 117 -3.36 12.57 -7.33
C GLN A 117 -4.09 11.29 -7.70
N GLU A 118 -4.30 11.11 -9.01
CA GLU A 118 -4.79 9.86 -9.57
C GLU A 118 -3.62 8.88 -9.76
N HIS A 119 -3.76 7.69 -9.20
CA HIS A 119 -2.82 6.59 -9.35
C HIS A 119 -3.50 5.39 -9.99
N ARG A 120 -2.75 4.61 -10.79
CA ARG A 120 -3.20 3.35 -11.36
C ARG A 120 -2.42 2.21 -10.73
N ILE A 121 -3.16 1.24 -10.17
CA ILE A 121 -2.61 0.05 -9.52
C ILE A 121 -2.76 -1.14 -10.46
N ASN A 122 -1.66 -1.82 -10.77
CA ASN A 122 -1.67 -3.11 -11.42
C ASN A 122 -2.05 -4.20 -10.41
N MET A 123 -3.32 -4.60 -10.40
CA MET A 123 -3.88 -5.64 -9.53
C MET A 123 -3.29 -7.02 -9.83
N LYS A 124 -2.83 -7.29 -11.06
CA LYS A 124 -2.29 -8.59 -11.47
C LYS A 124 -1.01 -8.92 -10.71
N ILE A 125 -0.06 -7.97 -10.67
CA ILE A 125 1.26 -8.22 -10.08
C ILE A 125 1.21 -8.31 -8.55
N ILE A 126 0.20 -7.68 -7.93
CA ILE A 126 0.04 -7.65 -6.47
C ILE A 126 -0.90 -8.74 -5.94
N GLU A 127 -1.67 -9.43 -6.79
CA GLU A 127 -2.64 -10.46 -6.41
C GLU A 127 -2.09 -11.46 -5.35
N PRO A 128 -0.86 -12.00 -5.49
CA PRO A 128 -0.32 -12.94 -4.50
C PRO A 128 -0.08 -12.33 -3.10
N TYR A 129 0.08 -11.00 -3.04
CA TYR A 129 0.50 -10.24 -1.87
C TYR A 129 -0.63 -9.43 -1.23
N MET A 130 -1.82 -9.39 -1.83
CA MET A 130 -2.96 -8.60 -1.31
C MET A 130 -3.36 -8.97 0.13
N ARG A 131 -3.04 -10.20 0.57
CA ARG A 131 -3.24 -10.66 1.96
C ARG A 131 -2.36 -9.94 2.99
N VAL A 132 -1.42 -9.11 2.56
CA VAL A 132 -0.59 -8.28 3.45
C VAL A 132 -1.44 -7.36 4.32
N VAL A 133 -2.64 -6.95 3.87
CA VAL A 133 -3.57 -6.12 4.62
C VAL A 133 -4.92 -6.84 4.76
N SER A 134 -5.48 -6.85 5.96
CA SER A 134 -6.80 -7.42 6.24
C SER A 134 -7.54 -6.64 7.32
N HIS A 135 -8.86 -6.78 7.36
CA HIS A 135 -9.71 -6.22 8.40
C HIS A 135 -9.75 -7.18 9.60
N GLY A 136 -9.31 -6.71 10.77
CA GLY A 136 -9.25 -7.45 12.03
C GLY A 136 -10.48 -7.27 12.92
N GLY A 137 -11.55 -6.67 12.41
CA GLY A 137 -12.76 -6.36 13.16
C GLY A 137 -12.81 -4.92 13.64
N TYR A 138 -13.71 -4.65 14.57
CA TYR A 138 -13.94 -3.32 15.13
C TYR A 138 -13.64 -3.31 16.63
N TYR A 139 -13.18 -2.17 17.15
CA TYR A 139 -12.95 -1.97 18.58
C TYR A 139 -13.85 -0.87 19.17
N GLY A 140 -13.97 -0.89 20.51
CA GLY A 140 -14.84 0.03 21.24
C GLY A 140 -16.32 -0.22 20.91
N ASN A 141 -17.04 0.81 20.50
CA ASN A 141 -18.47 0.73 20.19
C ASN A 141 -18.78 0.10 18.82
N GLY A 142 -17.81 -0.61 18.20
CA GLY A 142 -17.99 -1.26 16.90
C GLY A 142 -17.87 -0.33 15.69
N VAL A 143 -17.42 0.91 15.88
CA VAL A 143 -17.31 1.92 14.81
C VAL A 143 -15.89 2.09 14.28
N ASN A 144 -14.88 1.73 15.08
CA ASN A 144 -13.47 1.98 14.75
C ASN A 144 -12.81 0.69 14.28
N ALA A 145 -12.23 0.72 13.08
CA ALA A 145 -11.65 -0.47 12.47
C ALA A 145 -10.30 -0.85 13.10
N ILE A 146 -10.03 -2.15 13.16
CA ILE A 146 -8.70 -2.72 13.37
C ILE A 146 -8.19 -3.18 12.02
N ILE A 147 -7.06 -2.63 11.59
CA ILE A 147 -6.41 -3.05 10.34
C ILE A 147 -5.19 -3.88 10.70
N VAL A 148 -5.08 -5.06 10.10
CA VAL A 148 -3.97 -5.97 10.30
C VAL A 148 -3.04 -5.88 9.10
N PHE A 149 -1.76 -5.63 9.34
CA PHE A 149 -0.71 -5.67 8.35
C PHE A 149 0.22 -6.86 8.65
N ALA A 150 0.19 -7.88 7.81
CA ALA A 150 0.96 -9.11 7.99
C ALA A 150 2.21 -9.10 7.08
N ALA A 151 3.36 -8.72 7.65
CA ALA A 151 4.60 -8.53 6.91
C ALA A 151 5.14 -9.82 6.26
N CYS A 152 4.75 -10.99 6.77
CA CYS A 152 5.14 -12.28 6.20
C CYS A 152 4.64 -12.49 4.76
N PHE A 153 3.62 -11.73 4.32
CA PHE A 153 3.09 -11.75 2.96
C PHE A 153 3.72 -10.71 2.04
N LEU A 154 4.75 -9.97 2.48
CA LEU A 154 5.49 -9.07 1.59
C LEU A 154 6.31 -9.85 0.54
N PRO A 155 6.52 -9.27 -0.65
CA PRO A 155 7.38 -9.85 -1.68
C PRO A 155 8.83 -9.93 -1.20
N ASP A 156 9.58 -10.84 -1.81
CA ASP A 156 11.01 -11.00 -1.56
C ASP A 156 11.83 -10.05 -2.46
N SER A 157 12.88 -9.39 -1.92
CA SER A 157 13.69 -8.44 -2.70
C SER A 157 14.54 -9.08 -3.77
N ASP A 158 14.68 -10.40 -3.77
CA ASP A 158 15.46 -11.15 -4.76
C ASP A 158 14.79 -11.16 -6.15
N ARG A 159 13.59 -10.58 -6.27
CA ARG A 159 12.86 -10.47 -7.54
C ARG A 159 13.26 -9.23 -8.31
N GLU A 160 13.36 -9.35 -9.63
CA GLU A 160 13.64 -8.24 -10.54
C GLU A 160 12.53 -7.17 -10.53
N ASP A 161 11.28 -7.61 -10.40
CA ASP A 161 10.07 -6.77 -10.36
C ASP A 161 9.70 -6.27 -8.94
N TYR A 162 10.58 -6.46 -7.95
CA TYR A 162 10.29 -6.13 -6.54
C TYR A 162 9.84 -4.69 -6.34
N HIS A 163 10.51 -3.73 -7.00
CA HIS A 163 10.19 -2.32 -6.80
C HIS A 163 8.79 -1.97 -7.32
N GLU A 164 8.46 -2.46 -8.52
CA GLU A 164 7.15 -2.26 -9.15
C GLU A 164 6.03 -2.90 -8.32
N ILE A 165 6.23 -4.15 -7.86
CA ILE A 165 5.27 -4.84 -6.99
C ILE A 165 5.07 -4.03 -5.70
N MET A 166 6.15 -3.58 -5.06
CA MET A 166 6.06 -2.85 -3.79
C MET A 166 5.35 -1.50 -3.94
N GLU A 167 5.57 -0.78 -5.04
CA GLU A 167 4.86 0.48 -5.33
C GLU A 167 3.36 0.24 -5.51
N ASN A 168 2.98 -0.71 -6.35
CA ASN A 168 1.58 -1.07 -6.56
C ASN A 168 0.92 -1.60 -5.28
N LEU A 169 1.64 -2.41 -4.51
CA LEU A 169 1.14 -2.97 -3.25
C LEU A 169 0.93 -1.88 -2.21
N PHE A 170 1.80 -0.88 -2.17
CA PHE A 170 1.65 0.25 -1.26
C PHE A 170 0.45 1.13 -1.61
N LEU A 171 0.25 1.44 -2.90
CA LEU A 171 -0.94 2.14 -3.38
C LEU A 171 -2.21 1.34 -3.04
N TYR A 172 -2.17 0.02 -3.19
CA TYR A 172 -3.25 -0.87 -2.78
C TYR A 172 -3.52 -0.80 -1.27
N VAL A 173 -2.48 -0.84 -0.44
CA VAL A 173 -2.63 -0.73 1.02
C VAL A 173 -3.22 0.62 1.42
N ILE A 174 -2.72 1.75 0.90
CA ILE A 174 -3.29 3.07 1.22
C ILE A 174 -4.74 3.16 0.77
N SER A 175 -5.04 2.81 -0.48
CA SER A 175 -6.41 2.88 -0.99
C SER A 175 -7.38 1.99 -0.22
N THR A 176 -6.90 0.83 0.26
CA THR A 176 -7.71 -0.04 1.14
C THR A 176 -7.91 0.61 2.51
N LEU A 177 -6.88 1.23 3.10
CA LEU A 177 -7.02 1.99 4.35
C LEU A 177 -8.03 3.13 4.22
N GLU A 178 -8.00 3.88 3.12
CA GLU A 178 -8.95 4.98 2.89
C GLU A 178 -10.41 4.51 2.86
N LEU A 179 -10.65 3.32 2.31
CA LEU A 179 -11.98 2.69 2.24
C LEU A 179 -12.44 2.10 3.57
N MET A 180 -11.52 1.53 4.35
CA MET A 180 -11.85 0.87 5.63
C MET A 180 -11.97 1.87 6.79
N VAL A 181 -11.32 3.03 6.69
CA VAL A 181 -11.22 4.01 7.79
C VAL A 181 -12.14 5.19 7.53
N ALA A 182 -13.26 5.23 8.26
CA ALA A 182 -14.12 6.40 8.31
C ALA A 182 -13.58 7.44 9.33
N GLU A 183 -13.41 7.03 10.58
CA GLU A 183 -12.94 7.86 11.69
C GLU A 183 -11.64 7.28 12.28
N ASP A 184 -11.62 7.02 13.59
CA ASP A 184 -10.48 6.50 14.32
C ASP A 184 -10.24 5.01 14.03
N TYR A 185 -8.98 4.59 14.04
CA TYR A 185 -8.63 3.20 13.76
C TYR A 185 -7.31 2.77 14.43
N MET A 186 -7.07 1.47 14.50
CA MET A 186 -5.83 0.89 14.99
C MET A 186 -5.17 0.07 13.88
N ILE A 187 -3.83 0.10 13.82
CA ILE A 187 -3.05 -0.81 12.98
C ILE A 187 -2.36 -1.83 13.88
N VAL A 188 -2.46 -3.10 13.52
CA VAL A 188 -1.71 -4.22 14.07
C VAL A 188 -0.72 -4.68 13.01
N TYR A 189 0.55 -4.35 13.19
CA TYR A 189 1.64 -4.80 12.36
C TYR A 189 2.21 -6.12 12.90
N LEU A 190 1.94 -7.21 12.19
CA LEU A 190 2.46 -8.54 12.51
C LEU A 190 3.80 -8.72 11.79
N ASN A 191 4.91 -8.57 12.53
CA ASN A 191 6.24 -8.69 11.95
C ASN A 191 6.61 -10.16 11.62
N GLY A 192 6.19 -11.10 12.46
CA GLY A 192 6.20 -12.55 12.18
C GLY A 192 7.37 -13.08 11.35
N ALA A 193 8.57 -13.18 11.95
CA ALA A 193 9.77 -13.79 11.33
C ALA A 193 10.12 -13.25 9.92
N THR A 194 9.63 -12.07 9.55
CA THR A 194 9.85 -11.51 8.22
C THR A 194 11.34 -11.24 8.02
N PRO A 195 11.99 -11.90 7.04
CA PRO A 195 13.37 -11.64 6.72
C PRO A 195 13.57 -10.19 6.30
N HIS A 196 14.72 -9.60 6.64
CA HIS A 196 15.05 -8.23 6.27
C HIS A 196 14.90 -7.95 4.76
N ARG A 197 15.20 -8.93 3.91
CA ARG A 197 15.05 -8.84 2.45
C ARG A 197 13.61 -8.60 1.96
N ARG A 198 12.59 -8.77 2.79
CA ARG A 198 11.20 -8.44 2.42
C ARG A 198 10.78 -7.04 2.83
N MET A 199 11.65 -6.34 3.56
CA MET A 199 11.35 -5.03 4.11
C MET A 199 11.84 -3.93 3.18
N PRO A 200 11.01 -2.92 2.89
CA PRO A 200 11.45 -1.77 2.12
C PRO A 200 12.50 -0.94 2.90
N GLY A 201 13.39 -0.27 2.15
CA GLY A 201 14.41 0.59 2.74
C GLY A 201 13.86 1.88 3.36
N LEU A 202 14.71 2.60 4.10
CA LEU A 202 14.35 3.83 4.82
C LEU A 202 13.79 4.94 3.91
N GLY A 203 14.37 5.12 2.72
CA GLY A 203 13.92 6.13 1.76
C GLY A 203 12.49 5.86 1.27
N TRP A 204 12.17 4.58 1.05
CA TRP A 204 10.83 4.16 0.68
C TRP A 204 9.85 4.37 1.83
N LEU A 205 10.21 4.01 3.07
CA LEU A 205 9.36 4.22 4.24
C LEU A 205 9.06 5.72 4.47
N LYS A 206 10.04 6.59 4.24
CA LYS A 206 9.86 8.04 4.27
C LYS A 206 8.86 8.51 3.20
N LYS A 207 9.05 8.12 1.94
CA LYS A 207 8.12 8.43 0.84
C LYS A 207 6.71 7.95 1.16
N CYS A 208 6.60 6.74 1.71
CA CYS A 208 5.33 6.17 2.11
C CYS A 208 4.62 6.99 3.18
N TYR A 209 5.32 7.39 4.23
CA TYR A 209 4.74 8.25 5.26
C TYR A 209 4.30 9.63 4.73
N GLN A 210 4.95 10.13 3.67
CA GLN A 210 4.57 11.38 3.00
C GLN A 210 3.34 11.22 2.11
N MET A 211 3.19 10.09 1.42
CA MET A 211 2.04 9.77 0.58
C MET A 211 0.76 9.48 1.38
N ILE A 212 0.88 8.98 2.62
CA ILE A 212 -0.31 8.72 3.45
C ILE A 212 -1.01 10.05 3.77
N ASP A 213 -2.30 10.10 3.46
CA ASP A 213 -3.12 11.28 3.69
C ASP A 213 -3.07 11.76 5.16
N ARG A 214 -3.19 13.08 5.35
CA ARG A 214 -3.15 13.71 6.67
C ARG A 214 -4.25 13.16 7.60
N ARG A 215 -5.43 12.85 7.06
CA ARG A 215 -6.57 12.27 7.78
C ARG A 215 -6.21 10.92 8.39
N LEU A 216 -5.68 10.00 7.58
CA LEU A 216 -5.28 8.67 8.05
C LEU A 216 -4.24 8.76 9.18
N ARG A 217 -3.22 9.62 9.02
CA ARG A 217 -2.20 9.81 10.07
C ARG A 217 -2.77 10.37 11.38
N LYS A 218 -3.77 11.27 11.30
CA LYS A 218 -4.42 11.85 12.48
C LYS A 218 -5.31 10.84 13.19
N ASN A 219 -6.14 10.13 12.44
CA ASN A 219 -7.15 9.21 12.94
C ASN A 219 -6.59 7.89 13.50
N LEU A 220 -5.35 7.53 13.14
CA LEU A 220 -4.69 6.39 13.76
C LEU A 220 -4.59 6.58 15.28
N LYS A 221 -5.17 5.68 16.08
CA LYS A 221 -5.06 5.72 17.56
C LYS A 221 -3.83 5.01 18.06
N SER A 222 -3.54 3.84 17.49
CA SER A 222 -2.44 3.00 17.92
C SER A 222 -1.86 2.25 16.73
N PHE A 223 -0.54 2.13 16.70
CA PHE A 223 0.22 1.29 15.79
C PHE A 223 0.92 0.22 16.63
N ILE A 224 0.31 -0.96 16.74
CA ILE A 224 0.80 -2.06 17.57
C ILE A 224 1.70 -2.94 16.71
N ILE A 225 2.95 -3.16 17.13
CA ILE A 225 3.90 -4.04 16.45
C ILE A 225 4.05 -5.30 17.27
N LEU A 226 3.59 -6.43 16.73
CA LEU A 226 3.78 -7.76 17.29
C LEU A 226 5.13 -8.34 16.86
N HIS A 227 5.88 -8.87 17.82
CA HIS A 227 7.22 -9.44 17.65
C HIS A 227 8.20 -8.50 16.90
N PRO A 228 8.42 -7.27 17.41
CA PRO A 228 9.33 -6.32 16.76
C PRO A 228 10.75 -6.90 16.66
N SER A 229 11.27 -6.98 15.43
CA SER A 229 12.67 -7.34 15.21
C SER A 229 13.62 -6.22 15.64
N TRP A 230 14.89 -6.55 15.88
CA TRP A 230 15.94 -5.55 16.12
C TRP A 230 16.02 -4.54 14.97
N PHE A 231 15.88 -5.01 13.73
CA PHE A 231 15.85 -4.15 12.56
C PHE A 231 14.72 -3.11 12.62
N ILE A 232 13.47 -3.52 12.89
CA ILE A 232 12.33 -2.58 12.99
C ILE A 232 12.55 -1.56 14.10
N ARG A 233 13.07 -2.00 15.25
CA ARG A 233 13.38 -1.09 16.36
C ARG A 233 14.41 -0.04 15.94
N THR A 234 15.46 -0.45 15.25
CA THR A 234 16.50 0.45 14.72
C THR A 234 15.94 1.40 13.66
N VAL A 235 15.18 0.88 12.69
CA VAL A 235 14.52 1.69 11.66
C VAL A 235 13.65 2.76 12.30
N LEU A 236 12.76 2.38 13.22
CA LEU A 236 11.86 3.33 13.90
C LEU A 236 12.61 4.36 14.73
N ALA A 237 13.72 3.98 15.37
CA ALA A 237 14.58 4.90 16.09
C ALA A 237 15.26 5.92 15.16
N VAL A 238 15.78 5.47 14.01
CA VAL A 238 16.44 6.31 13.01
C VAL A 238 15.44 7.19 12.26
N THR A 239 14.22 6.71 12.02
CA THR A 239 13.17 7.48 11.33
C THR A 239 12.43 8.45 12.25
N LYS A 240 12.59 8.32 13.57
CA LYS A 240 11.95 9.18 14.58
C LYS A 240 12.01 10.69 14.30
N PRO A 241 13.13 11.30 13.85
CA PRO A 241 13.17 12.74 13.53
C PRO A 241 12.29 13.13 12.32
N PHE A 242 11.92 12.19 11.45
CA PHE A 242 11.12 12.45 10.25
C PHE A 242 9.62 12.21 10.45
N ILE A 243 9.25 11.54 11.55
CA ILE A 243 7.85 11.31 11.93
C ILE A 243 7.45 12.25 13.05
N SER A 244 6.17 12.63 13.09
CA SER A 244 5.71 13.53 14.16
C SER A 244 5.83 12.87 15.53
N ALA A 245 6.12 13.65 16.58
CA ALA A 245 6.13 13.15 17.96
C ALA A 245 4.79 12.50 18.34
N LYS A 246 3.68 13.07 17.86
CA LYS A 246 2.32 12.51 18.02
C LYS A 246 2.14 11.15 17.34
N PHE A 247 2.81 10.91 16.22
CA PHE A 247 2.77 9.59 15.58
C PHE A 247 3.65 8.60 16.33
N SER A 248 4.86 9.02 16.72
CA SER A 248 5.77 8.20 17.51
C SER A 248 5.13 7.70 18.81
N SER A 249 4.31 8.53 19.48
CA SER A 249 3.59 8.13 20.70
C SER A 249 2.46 7.12 20.47
N LYS A 250 2.05 6.87 19.22
CA LYS A 250 1.04 5.86 18.88
C LYS A 250 1.66 4.47 18.73
N ILE A 251 2.99 4.36 18.61
CA ILE A 251 3.67 3.09 18.38
C ILE A 251 3.77 2.32 19.70
N LYS A 252 3.26 1.08 19.72
CA LYS A 252 3.34 0.16 20.85
C LYS A 252 4.02 -1.13 20.41
N TYR A 253 4.89 -1.66 21.25
CA TYR A 253 5.57 -2.93 21.00
C TYR A 253 4.95 -4.01 21.87
N VAL A 254 4.65 -5.14 21.25
CA VAL A 254 4.07 -6.33 21.90
C VAL A 254 4.91 -7.54 21.54
N ASN A 255 5.27 -8.36 22.52
CA ASN A 255 6.23 -9.45 22.33
C ASN A 255 5.59 -10.83 22.16
N ASN A 256 4.28 -10.95 22.39
CA ASN A 256 3.54 -12.21 22.25
C ASN A 256 2.05 -11.96 21.97
N LEU A 257 1.34 -13.00 21.52
CA LEU A 257 -0.08 -12.92 21.22
C LEU A 257 -0.95 -12.67 22.46
N ASP A 258 -0.49 -13.04 23.66
CA ASP A 258 -1.26 -12.85 24.89
C ASP A 258 -1.33 -11.36 25.26
N GLU A 259 -0.21 -10.64 25.17
CA GLU A 259 -0.16 -9.18 25.31
C GLU A 259 -1.00 -8.46 24.24
N LEU A 260 -1.12 -9.03 23.03
CA LEU A 260 -1.95 -8.45 21.97
C LEU A 260 -3.43 -8.57 22.30
N GLN A 261 -3.85 -9.71 22.85
CA GLN A 261 -5.25 -9.98 23.21
C GLN A 261 -5.76 -9.03 24.30
N GLU A 262 -4.87 -8.49 25.15
CA GLU A 262 -5.21 -7.51 26.17
C GLU A 262 -5.50 -6.12 25.58
N LEU A 263 -5.02 -5.86 24.36
CA LEU A 263 -5.11 -4.55 23.71
C LEU A 263 -6.26 -4.46 22.69
N ILE A 264 -6.64 -5.57 22.07
CA ILE A 264 -7.65 -5.62 21.01
C ILE A 264 -8.53 -6.89 21.08
N PRO A 265 -9.80 -6.82 20.63
CA PRO A 265 -10.59 -8.01 20.34
C PRO A 265 -9.94 -8.85 19.24
N MET A 266 -9.77 -10.15 19.49
CA MET A 266 -9.02 -11.06 18.61
C MET A 266 -9.93 -11.94 17.73
N GLU A 267 -11.25 -11.87 17.89
CA GLU A 267 -12.22 -12.80 17.27
C GLU A 267 -12.20 -12.78 15.74
N GLN A 268 -11.89 -11.63 15.14
CA GLN A 268 -11.86 -11.43 13.69
C GLN A 268 -10.44 -11.24 13.15
N VAL A 269 -9.43 -11.26 14.04
CA VAL A 269 -8.03 -11.04 13.66
C VAL A 269 -7.46 -12.34 13.09
N GLN A 270 -7.17 -12.35 11.79
CA GLN A 270 -6.53 -13.48 11.13
C GLN A 270 -5.02 -13.44 11.33
N ILE A 271 -4.51 -14.31 12.22
CA ILE A 271 -3.07 -14.47 12.45
C ILE A 271 -2.52 -15.56 11.52
N PRO A 272 -1.51 -15.28 10.69
CA PRO A 272 -0.86 -16.29 9.86
C PRO A 272 -0.15 -17.38 10.69
N GLU A 273 -0.19 -18.62 10.20
CA GLU A 273 0.36 -19.80 10.90
C GLU A 273 1.85 -19.65 11.26
N CYS A 274 2.64 -19.01 10.39
CA CYS A 274 4.06 -18.77 10.67
C CYS A 274 4.29 -17.87 11.90
N ILE A 275 3.34 -16.99 12.22
CA ILE A 275 3.40 -16.08 13.38
C ILE A 275 2.98 -16.82 14.64
N ILE A 276 1.95 -17.67 14.55
CA ILE A 276 1.52 -18.55 15.65
C ILE A 276 2.68 -19.47 16.06
N ARG A 277 3.37 -20.08 15.08
CA ARG A 277 4.54 -20.92 15.33
C ARG A 277 5.66 -20.13 15.99
N LEU A 278 5.98 -18.93 15.49
CA LEU A 278 7.00 -18.07 16.08
C LEU A 278 6.68 -17.68 17.53
N ASP A 279 5.42 -17.30 17.81
CA ASP A 279 4.98 -16.95 19.17
C ASP A 279 5.23 -18.10 20.14
N LYS A 280 4.88 -19.33 19.72
CA LYS A 280 5.14 -20.55 20.50
C LYS A 280 6.64 -20.80 20.71
N GLU A 281 7.45 -20.72 19.66
CA GLU A 281 8.91 -20.90 19.76
C GLU A 281 9.55 -19.87 20.71
N LEU A 282 9.12 -18.61 20.65
CA LEU A 282 9.60 -17.56 21.55
C LEU A 282 9.15 -17.76 23.00
N LYS A 283 7.91 -18.23 23.22
CA LYS A 283 7.42 -18.58 24.56
C LYS A 283 8.22 -19.73 25.16
N GLU A 284 8.43 -20.82 24.41
CA GLU A 284 9.24 -21.97 24.84
C GLU A 284 10.70 -21.56 25.14
N ALA A 285 11.31 -20.73 24.29
CA ALA A 285 12.67 -20.22 24.51
C ALA A 285 12.78 -19.34 25.77
N ALA A 286 11.76 -18.52 26.04
CA ALA A 286 11.70 -17.68 27.24
C ALA A 286 11.51 -18.53 28.52
N GLU A 287 10.67 -19.57 28.48
CA GLU A 287 10.49 -20.52 29.58
C GLU A 287 11.78 -21.30 29.87
N ASN A 288 12.43 -21.83 28.83
CA ASN A 288 13.70 -22.55 28.97
C ASN A 288 14.79 -21.66 29.57
N SER A 289 14.84 -20.39 29.18
CA SER A 289 15.78 -19.42 29.75
C SER A 289 15.50 -19.14 31.23
N LYS A 290 14.23 -19.04 31.63
CA LYS A 290 13.84 -18.90 33.05
C LYS A 290 14.25 -20.12 33.87
N VAL A 291 13.98 -21.33 33.38
CA VAL A 291 14.38 -22.59 34.05
C VAL A 291 15.90 -22.67 34.18
N ASN A 292 16.65 -22.38 33.12
CA ASN A 292 18.11 -22.39 33.16
C ASN A 292 18.68 -21.37 34.17
N SER A 293 18.10 -20.17 34.23
CA SER A 293 18.52 -19.15 35.20
C SER A 293 18.20 -19.56 36.65
N PHE A 294 17.08 -20.24 36.88
CA PHE A 294 16.71 -20.78 38.19
C PHE A 294 17.67 -21.89 38.64
N LEU A 295 18.04 -22.81 37.74
CA LEU A 295 18.98 -23.88 38.03
C LEU A 295 20.40 -23.36 38.30
N GLN A 296 20.84 -22.31 37.62
CA GLN A 296 22.15 -21.67 37.88
C GLN A 296 22.17 -20.82 39.16
N GLY A 297 21.02 -20.36 39.66
CA GLY A 297 20.91 -19.60 40.91
C GLY A 297 20.96 -20.43 42.20
N MET A 298 21.05 -21.77 42.09
CA MET A 298 21.02 -22.72 43.21
C MET A 298 22.38 -23.38 43.47
N GLU A 299 23.49 -22.62 43.39
CA GLU A 299 24.72 -23.05 44.07
C GLU A 299 24.59 -22.83 45.58
N PRO A 300 24.71 -23.87 46.42
CA PRO A 300 24.77 -23.67 47.86
C PRO A 300 26.09 -22.98 48.19
N THR A 301 26.01 -21.77 48.76
CA THR A 301 27.13 -21.17 49.48
C THR A 301 27.50 -22.10 50.63
N ALA A 302 28.47 -22.98 50.39
CA ALA A 302 29.07 -23.82 51.40
C ALA A 302 29.84 -22.92 52.37
N SER A 303 29.16 -22.56 53.46
CA SER A 303 29.80 -22.14 54.70
C SER A 303 30.67 -23.28 55.23
N GLY A 304 31.94 -22.98 55.49
CA GLY A 304 32.74 -23.73 56.45
C GLY A 304 34.15 -24.08 56.01
N ARG A 305 35.12 -23.22 56.36
CA ARG A 305 36.27 -23.71 57.13
C ARG A 305 36.86 -22.59 57.99
N ALA A 306 36.76 -22.82 59.30
CA ALA A 306 37.38 -22.06 60.36
C ALA A 306 38.92 -22.17 60.32
N ASP A 307 39.53 -21.20 61.00
CA ASP A 307 40.84 -21.21 61.64
C ASP A 307 42.10 -21.32 60.76
N ARG A 308 42.77 -20.17 60.63
CA ARG A 308 44.20 -20.08 60.94
C ARG A 308 44.57 -18.67 61.39
N VAL A 309 44.71 -18.53 62.70
CA VAL A 309 45.52 -17.51 63.36
C VAL A 309 46.99 -17.84 63.08
N ASP A 310 47.79 -16.86 62.64
CA ASP A 310 49.10 -16.53 63.24
C ASP A 310 49.82 -15.34 62.55
N PRO A 311 50.82 -14.71 63.22
CA PRO A 311 50.94 -13.26 63.29
C PRO A 311 52.21 -12.66 62.65
N ALA A 312 52.23 -11.33 62.62
CA ALA A 312 53.40 -10.42 62.68
C ALA A 312 54.45 -10.42 61.55
N GLY A 313 54.84 -9.21 61.11
CA GLY A 313 56.22 -8.93 60.74
C GLY A 313 56.48 -8.01 59.54
N ALA A 314 56.90 -6.77 59.87
CA ALA A 314 57.97 -5.98 59.22
C ALA A 314 57.81 -5.40 57.80
N SER A 315 57.62 -4.07 57.74
CA SER A 315 58.58 -3.03 57.30
C SER A 315 59.51 -3.24 56.09
N SER A 316 59.76 -2.10 55.41
CA SER A 316 60.78 -1.76 54.38
C SER A 316 60.41 -2.14 52.94
N SER A 317 60.56 -1.28 51.92
CA SER A 317 61.03 0.10 51.77
C SER A 317 60.50 0.64 50.44
#